data_AF-A0A1Z4F4G5-F1
#
_entry.id   AF-A0A1Z4F4G5-F1
#
_cell.length_a   1.000
_cell.length_b   1.000
_cell.length_c   1.000
_cell.angle_alpha   90.00
_cell.angle_beta   90.00
_cell.angle_gamma   90.00
#
_symmetry.space_group_name_H-M   'P 1'
#
loop_
_entity.id
_entity.type
_entity.pdbx_description
1 polymer ?
#
loop_
_entity_poly.entity_id
_entity_poly.type
_entity_poly.pdbx_seq_one_letter_code
_entity_poly.pdbx_strand_id
1 'polypeptide(L)'
;MTAQHLVLPVRSTPVDGVYWSQDNNRMTYERSRAFELACVDRDDLQRIGEQVGRQYGQESVLTFEYLPTGDAEINAVAVEVPGIDRVRFHDALEADASAREALVGGSITEDGWLILIAGIKDLGTARRLVDAAGGRWQDATIQYGKREFVAAGSE
;
A
#
# COMPACT_ATOMS: atom_id res chain seq x y z
N MET A 1 -17.42 25.95 -20.58
CA MET A 1 -16.08 25.35 -20.44
C MET A 1 -16.06 24.61 -19.11
N THR A 2 -16.32 23.31 -19.12
CA THR A 2 -16.11 22.46 -17.96
C THR A 2 -14.60 22.36 -17.76
N ALA A 3 -14.10 22.81 -16.61
CA ALA A 3 -12.74 22.51 -16.21
C ALA A 3 -12.59 20.98 -16.21
N GLN A 4 -11.74 20.46 -17.07
CA GLN A 4 -11.32 19.07 -17.00
C GLN A 4 -10.74 18.87 -15.58
N HIS A 5 -11.19 17.85 -14.85
CA HIS A 5 -10.61 17.51 -13.55
C HIS A 5 -9.11 17.28 -13.76
N LEU A 6 -8.31 18.27 -13.35
CA LEU A 6 -6.86 18.17 -13.37
C LEU A 6 -6.47 17.27 -12.21
N VAL A 7 -6.18 16.01 -12.53
CA VAL A 7 -5.48 15.11 -11.62
C VAL A 7 -4.08 15.65 -11.41
N LEU A 8 -3.72 15.96 -10.16
CA LEU A 8 -2.41 16.51 -9.83
C LEU A 8 -1.62 15.50 -9.01
N PRO A 9 -0.50 14.94 -9.53
CA PRO A 9 0.42 14.20 -8.69
C PRO A 9 1.08 15.18 -7.73
N VAL A 10 0.85 14.98 -6.44
CA VAL A 10 1.39 15.85 -5.38
C VAL A 10 2.71 15.29 -4.87
N ARG A 11 2.84 13.96 -4.85
CA ARG A 11 4.05 13.26 -4.41
C ARG A 11 4.28 12.01 -5.26
N SER A 12 5.54 11.74 -5.58
CA SER A 12 5.99 10.46 -6.15
C SER A 12 7.24 10.02 -5.42
N THR A 13 7.13 8.92 -4.68
CA THR A 13 8.19 8.40 -3.82
C THR A 13 8.66 7.05 -4.35
N PRO A 14 9.96 6.90 -4.71
CA PRO A 14 10.54 5.58 -4.97
C PRO A 14 10.40 4.69 -3.74
N VAL A 15 9.99 3.44 -3.96
CA VAL A 15 9.86 2.46 -2.89
C VAL A 15 10.40 1.10 -3.31
N ASP A 16 10.85 0.35 -2.32
CA ASP A 16 11.18 -1.06 -2.42
C ASP A 16 10.00 -1.86 -1.86
N GLY A 17 9.24 -2.47 -2.76
CA GLY A 17 8.24 -3.46 -2.42
C GLY A 17 8.90 -4.71 -1.86
N VAL A 18 8.39 -5.18 -0.72
CA VAL A 18 8.81 -6.41 -0.06
C VAL A 18 7.55 -7.25 0.11
N TYR A 19 7.41 -8.27 -0.72
CA TYR A 19 6.18 -9.05 -0.84
C TYR A 19 6.44 -10.55 -0.72
N TRP A 20 5.44 -11.27 -0.25
CA TRP A 20 5.38 -12.71 -0.31
C TRP A 20 4.62 -13.14 -1.56
N SER A 21 5.32 -13.81 -2.48
CA SER A 21 4.68 -14.43 -3.65
C SER A 21 4.08 -15.77 -3.22
N GLN A 22 2.74 -15.87 -3.25
CA GLN A 22 2.04 -17.12 -2.97
C GLN A 22 2.34 -18.17 -4.04
N ASP A 23 2.37 -17.77 -5.32
CA ASP A 23 2.61 -18.68 -6.45
C ASP A 23 3.99 -19.34 -6.41
N ASN A 24 5.00 -18.59 -5.97
CA ASN A 24 6.38 -19.06 -5.91
C ASN A 24 6.83 -19.46 -4.50
N ASN A 25 5.95 -19.33 -3.50
CA ASN A 25 6.21 -19.61 -2.09
C ASN A 25 7.54 -19.02 -1.60
N ARG A 26 7.81 -17.76 -1.94
CA ARG A 26 9.06 -17.05 -1.62
C ARG A 26 8.86 -15.54 -1.50
N MET A 27 9.77 -14.90 -0.78
CA MET A 27 9.88 -13.45 -0.74
C MET A 27 10.35 -12.88 -2.09
N THR A 28 9.81 -11.73 -2.47
CA THR A 28 10.18 -10.93 -3.64
C THR A 28 10.50 -9.49 -3.23
N TYR A 29 11.44 -8.89 -3.97
CA TYR A 29 11.77 -7.48 -3.89
C TYR A 29 11.46 -6.82 -5.22
N GLU A 30 10.69 -5.74 -5.18
CA GLU A 30 10.18 -5.09 -6.38
C GLU A 30 10.38 -3.58 -6.28
N ARG A 31 11.20 -3.01 -7.18
CA ARG A 31 11.34 -1.55 -7.27
C ARG A 31 10.03 -0.98 -7.82
N SER A 32 9.44 -0.04 -7.10
CA SER A 32 8.15 0.58 -7.45
C SER A 32 8.12 2.06 -7.08
N ARG A 33 6.95 2.68 -7.20
CA ARG A 33 6.66 4.06 -6.82
C ARG A 33 5.30 4.16 -6.14
N ALA A 34 5.26 4.85 -5.01
CA ALA A 34 4.01 5.32 -4.41
C ALA A 34 3.69 6.71 -4.98
N PHE A 35 2.43 6.91 -5.39
CA PHE A 35 1.94 8.18 -5.91
C PHE A 35 0.83 8.72 -5.01
N GLU A 36 0.92 9.98 -4.64
CA GLU A 36 -0.19 10.71 -4.01
C GLU A 36 -0.80 11.67 -5.00
N LEU A 37 -2.12 11.63 -5.07
CA LEU A 37 -2.89 12.37 -6.05
C LEU A 37 -3.83 13.34 -5.31
N ALA A 38 -3.96 14.56 -5.85
CA ALA A 38 -4.96 15.53 -5.42
C ALA A 38 -5.98 15.79 -6.52
N CYS A 39 -7.16 16.26 -6.10
CA CYS A 39 -8.29 16.54 -7.00
C CYS A 39 -8.73 15.30 -7.78
N VAL A 40 -8.72 14.14 -7.12
CA VAL A 40 -9.10 12.82 -7.67
C VAL A 40 -10.28 12.32 -6.86
N ASP A 41 -11.39 12.03 -7.51
CA ASP A 41 -12.49 11.28 -6.91
C ASP A 41 -12.26 9.76 -7.07
N ARG A 42 -13.17 8.96 -6.53
CA ARG A 42 -13.05 7.50 -6.58
C ARG A 42 -13.03 6.94 -8.00
N ASP A 43 -13.90 7.44 -8.88
CA ASP A 43 -14.00 6.95 -10.25
C ASP A 43 -12.74 7.31 -11.04
N ASP A 44 -12.19 8.51 -10.79
CA ASP A 44 -10.88 8.91 -11.29
C ASP A 44 -9.78 7.97 -10.78
N LEU A 45 -9.74 7.67 -9.48
CA LEU A 45 -8.73 6.80 -8.88
C LEU A 45 -8.76 5.38 -9.47
N GLN A 46 -9.97 4.82 -9.67
CA GLN A 46 -10.16 3.53 -10.31
C GLN A 46 -9.65 3.55 -11.75
N ARG A 47 -10.05 4.54 -12.57
CA ARG A 47 -9.59 4.67 -13.95
C ARG A 47 -8.08 4.81 -14.06
N ILE A 48 -7.45 5.57 -13.16
CA ILE A 48 -6.00 5.71 -13.09
C ILE A 48 -5.35 4.36 -12.78
N GLY A 49 -5.89 3.63 -11.80
CA GLY A 49 -5.44 2.27 -11.46
C GLY A 49 -5.48 1.34 -12.67
N GLU A 50 -6.59 1.31 -13.40
CA GLU A 50 -6.70 0.51 -14.62
C GLU A 50 -5.71 0.92 -15.70
N GLN A 51 -5.51 2.24 -15.91
CA GLN A 51 -4.57 2.76 -16.89
C GLN A 51 -3.13 2.38 -16.54
N VAL A 52 -2.74 2.49 -15.27
CA VAL A 52 -1.42 2.04 -14.78
C VAL A 52 -1.27 0.53 -15.01
N GLY A 53 -2.29 -0.25 -14.67
CA GLY A 53 -2.31 -1.69 -14.90
C GLY A 53 -2.06 -2.06 -16.36
N ARG A 54 -2.81 -1.43 -17.28
CA ARG A 54 -2.64 -1.64 -18.74
C ARG A 54 -1.27 -1.17 -19.25
N GLN A 55 -0.82 0.01 -18.85
CA GLN A 55 0.41 0.60 -19.36
C GLN A 55 1.67 -0.18 -18.94
N TYR A 56 1.67 -0.78 -17.75
CA TYR A 56 2.82 -1.49 -17.20
C TYR A 56 2.62 -3.01 -17.13
N GLY A 57 1.52 -3.53 -17.66
CA GLY A 57 1.22 -4.97 -17.66
C GLY A 57 1.07 -5.56 -16.26
N GLN A 58 0.54 -4.79 -15.30
CA GLN A 58 0.28 -5.29 -13.95
C GLN A 58 -1.08 -5.98 -13.91
N GLU A 59 -1.14 -7.15 -13.29
CA GLU A 59 -2.40 -7.87 -13.09
C GLU A 59 -3.39 -7.07 -12.24
N SER A 60 -2.88 -6.37 -11.24
CA SER A 60 -3.67 -5.46 -10.41
C SER A 60 -2.84 -4.32 -9.85
N VAL A 61 -3.48 -3.17 -9.66
CA VAL A 61 -2.93 -1.98 -9.00
C VAL A 61 -3.66 -1.74 -7.69
N LEU A 62 -2.91 -1.62 -6.60
CA LEU A 62 -3.48 -1.20 -5.31
C LEU A 62 -3.73 0.31 -5.31
N THR A 63 -4.97 0.68 -5.05
CA THR A 63 -5.38 2.07 -4.81
C THR A 63 -5.83 2.24 -3.35
N PHE A 64 -5.67 3.45 -2.82
CA PHE A 64 -6.11 3.79 -1.48
C PHE A 64 -6.70 5.21 -1.47
N GLU A 65 -7.98 5.30 -1.14
CA GLU A 65 -8.72 6.56 -0.95
C GLU A 65 -8.75 6.91 0.54
N TYR A 66 -8.20 8.07 0.91
CA TYR A 66 -8.31 8.58 2.28
C TYR A 66 -9.74 9.02 2.58
N LEU A 67 -10.31 8.53 3.68
CA LEU A 67 -11.69 8.82 4.07
C LEU A 67 -11.75 9.51 5.44
N PRO A 68 -12.77 10.38 5.67
CA PRO A 68 -12.97 10.99 6.96
C PRO A 68 -13.32 9.93 8.02
N THR A 69 -12.96 10.21 9.27
CA THR A 69 -13.24 9.30 10.39
C THR A 69 -14.73 8.99 10.52
N GLY A 70 -15.07 7.70 10.64
CA GLY A 70 -16.46 7.24 10.80
C GLY A 70 -17.21 7.01 9.50
N ASP A 71 -16.57 7.21 8.34
CA ASP A 71 -17.13 6.84 7.06
C ASP A 71 -17.39 5.33 6.99
N ALA A 72 -18.57 4.95 6.47
CA ALA A 72 -19.02 3.56 6.42
C ALA A 72 -18.27 2.72 5.37
N GLU A 73 -17.58 3.36 4.42
CA GLU A 73 -16.82 2.69 3.37
C GLU A 73 -15.37 2.38 3.74
N ILE A 74 -14.91 2.82 4.91
CA ILE A 74 -13.56 2.50 5.40
C ILE A 74 -13.44 0.98 5.50
N ASN A 75 -12.47 0.42 4.76
CA ASN A 75 -12.15 -1.01 4.79
C ASN A 75 -10.67 -1.28 5.11
N ALA A 76 -9.84 -0.22 5.17
CA ALA A 76 -8.41 -0.33 5.29
C ALA A 76 -7.76 0.82 6.08
N VAL A 77 -6.51 0.59 6.41
CA VAL A 77 -5.59 1.56 7.03
C VAL A 77 -4.32 1.66 6.21
N ALA A 78 -3.82 2.88 6.06
CA ALA A 78 -2.45 3.17 5.68
C ALA A 78 -1.66 3.42 6.96
N VAL A 79 -0.58 2.67 7.16
CA VAL A 79 0.31 2.76 8.31
C VAL A 79 1.70 3.10 7.79
N GLU A 80 2.18 4.29 8.11
CA GLU A 80 3.53 4.74 7.79
C GLU A 80 4.39 4.74 9.06
N VAL A 81 5.52 4.02 9.05
CA VAL A 81 6.40 3.87 10.22
C VAL A 81 7.84 4.22 9.86
N PRO A 82 8.48 5.17 10.55
CA PRO A 82 9.86 5.53 10.27
C PRO A 82 10.87 4.51 10.85
N GLY A 83 12.07 4.49 10.28
CA GLY A 83 13.23 3.78 10.84
C GLY A 83 13.20 2.27 10.66
N ILE A 84 12.43 1.76 9.69
CA ILE A 84 12.35 0.34 9.38
C ILE A 84 13.29 0.03 8.22
N ASP A 85 14.24 -0.87 8.48
CA ASP A 85 15.14 -1.39 7.46
C ASP A 85 14.45 -2.45 6.60
N ARG A 86 14.75 -2.43 5.29
CA ARG A 86 14.15 -3.32 4.30
C ARG A 86 14.41 -4.80 4.58
N VAL A 87 15.64 -5.16 4.98
CA VAL A 87 16.00 -6.55 5.28
C VAL A 87 15.29 -7.02 6.55
N ARG A 88 15.21 -6.17 7.57
CA ARG A 88 14.46 -6.49 8.79
C ARG A 88 12.97 -6.71 8.52
N PHE A 89 12.36 -5.88 7.69
CA PHE A 89 10.96 -6.07 7.31
C PHE A 89 10.74 -7.38 6.54
N HIS A 90 11.65 -7.69 5.60
CA HIS A 90 11.65 -8.96 4.89
C HIS A 90 11.70 -10.15 5.84
N ASP A 91 12.69 -10.19 6.74
CA ASP A 91 12.89 -11.33 7.64
C ASP A 91 11.71 -11.49 8.61
N ALA A 92 11.16 -10.38 9.10
CA ALA A 92 9.97 -10.39 9.95
C ALA A 92 8.74 -10.93 9.22
N LEU A 93 8.54 -10.53 7.96
CA LEU A 93 7.42 -11.00 7.15
C LEU A 93 7.59 -12.49 6.77
N GLU A 94 8.78 -12.91 6.36
CA GLU A 94 9.08 -14.31 6.02
C GLU A 94 8.79 -15.26 7.20
N ALA A 95 9.13 -14.82 8.41
CA ALA A 95 8.92 -15.60 9.64
C ALA A 95 7.45 -15.68 10.10
N ASP A 96 6.56 -14.79 9.65
CA ASP A 96 5.16 -14.72 10.11
C ASP A 96 4.18 -15.17 9.01
N ALA A 97 3.72 -16.42 9.10
CA ALA A 97 2.74 -16.99 8.17
C ALA A 97 1.41 -16.22 8.16
N SER A 98 0.94 -15.75 9.31
CA SER A 98 -0.31 -14.99 9.40
C SER A 98 -0.17 -13.60 8.78
N ALA A 99 1.00 -12.97 8.90
CA ALA A 99 1.29 -11.72 8.20
C ALA A 99 1.38 -11.90 6.68
N ARG A 100 2.01 -12.99 6.20
CA ARG A 100 2.06 -13.31 4.77
C ARG A 100 0.68 -13.52 4.16
N GLU A 101 -0.22 -14.17 4.89
CA GLU A 101 -1.61 -14.37 4.45
C GLU A 101 -2.42 -13.07 4.50
N ALA A 102 -2.31 -12.30 5.59
CA ALA A 102 -3.16 -11.13 5.82
C ALA A 102 -2.71 -9.88 5.06
N LEU A 103 -1.40 -9.64 4.98
CA LEU A 103 -0.82 -8.39 4.48
C LEU A 103 -0.20 -8.55 3.10
N VAL A 104 0.30 -9.75 2.78
CA VAL A 104 1.07 -10.08 1.56
C VAL A 104 2.41 -9.35 1.48
N GLY A 105 2.51 -8.10 1.92
CA GLY A 105 3.76 -7.36 2.03
C GLY A 105 3.58 -5.90 2.35
N GLY A 106 4.58 -5.11 1.97
CA GLY A 106 4.66 -3.68 2.23
C GLY A 106 5.68 -3.01 1.33
N SER A 107 5.81 -1.70 1.48
CA SER A 107 6.78 -0.90 0.73
C SER A 107 7.70 -0.14 1.68
N ILE A 108 8.99 -0.08 1.38
CA ILE A 108 9.97 0.67 2.16
C ILE A 108 10.50 1.82 1.29
N THR A 109 10.43 3.05 1.76
CA THR A 109 11.05 4.20 1.09
C THR A 109 12.58 4.18 1.25
N GLU A 110 13.31 4.90 0.40
CA GLU A 110 14.78 4.96 0.50
C GLU A 110 15.28 5.60 1.82
N ASP A 111 14.48 6.47 2.44
CA ASP A 111 14.76 7.06 3.75
C ASP A 111 14.25 6.21 4.93
N GLY A 112 13.82 4.97 4.67
CA GLY A 112 13.54 3.97 5.70
C GLY A 112 12.15 4.08 6.34
N TRP A 113 11.16 4.58 5.60
CA TRP A 113 9.76 4.52 6.02
C TRP A 113 9.09 3.29 5.46
N LEU A 114 8.49 2.49 6.34
CA LEU A 114 7.56 1.45 5.96
C LEU A 114 6.20 2.06 5.66
N ILE A 115 5.63 1.68 4.53
CA ILE A 115 4.26 1.94 4.12
C ILE A 115 3.53 0.59 4.06
N LEU A 116 2.58 0.39 4.95
CA LEU A 116 1.68 -0.77 4.97
C LEU A 116 0.25 -0.33 4.67
N ILE A 117 -0.37 -0.98 3.69
CA ILE A 117 -1.82 -0.86 3.45
C ILE A 117 -2.46 -2.17 3.92
N ALA A 118 -3.17 -2.12 5.04
CA ALA A 118 -3.77 -3.31 5.65
C ALA A 118 -5.30 -3.20 5.69
N GLY A 119 -6.01 -4.32 5.62
CA GLY A 119 -7.43 -4.34 5.97
C GLY A 119 -7.64 -3.95 7.44
N ILE A 120 -8.77 -3.32 7.78
CA ILE A 120 -9.05 -2.92 9.18
C ILE A 120 -8.95 -4.12 10.13
N LYS A 121 -9.47 -5.28 9.71
CA LYS A 121 -9.43 -6.52 10.50
C LYS A 121 -8.00 -7.01 10.78
N ASP A 122 -7.04 -6.59 9.96
CA ASP A 122 -5.65 -7.04 9.99
C ASP A 122 -4.72 -6.05 10.73
N LEU A 123 -5.28 -4.98 11.32
CA LEU A 123 -4.52 -3.96 12.05
C LEU A 123 -3.66 -4.55 13.18
N GLY A 124 -4.20 -5.54 13.89
CA GLY A 124 -3.44 -6.25 14.93
C GLY A 124 -2.24 -7.01 14.37
N THR A 125 -2.37 -7.56 13.16
CA THR A 125 -1.27 -8.24 12.46
C THR A 125 -0.23 -7.25 11.95
N ALA A 126 -0.67 -6.12 11.36
CA ALA A 126 0.22 -5.03 10.98
C ALA A 126 1.05 -4.53 12.16
N ARG A 127 0.43 -4.35 13.33
CA ARG A 127 1.14 -3.93 14.54
C ARG A 127 2.22 -4.92 14.98
N ARG A 128 1.88 -6.20 15.07
CA ARG A 128 2.88 -7.22 15.45
C ARG A 128 4.02 -7.30 14.45
N LEU A 129 3.73 -7.18 13.15
CA LEU A 129 4.75 -7.19 12.11
C LEU A 129 5.68 -5.97 12.22
N VAL A 130 5.13 -4.78 12.45
CA VAL A 130 5.92 -3.56 12.69
C VAL A 130 6.86 -3.73 13.88
N ASP A 131 6.34 -4.22 15.01
CA ASP A 131 7.14 -4.45 16.22
C ASP A 131 8.24 -5.49 15.96
N ALA A 132 7.94 -6.57 15.22
CA ALA A 132 8.91 -7.62 14.85
C ALA A 132 9.99 -7.12 13.88
N ALA A 133 9.65 -6.20 12.97
CA ALA A 133 10.60 -5.56 12.06
C ALA A 133 11.50 -4.52 12.78
N GLY A 134 11.30 -4.31 14.09
CA GLY A 134 12.04 -3.36 14.90
C GLY A 134 11.52 -1.92 14.81
N GLY A 135 10.35 -1.72 14.20
CA GLY A 135 9.63 -0.45 14.22
C GLY A 135 8.98 -0.20 15.57
N ARG A 136 8.53 1.04 15.76
CA ARG A 136 7.79 1.46 16.96
C ARG A 136 6.41 1.91 16.55
N TRP A 137 5.38 1.12 16.88
CA TRP A 137 4.00 1.44 16.50
C TRP A 137 3.53 2.83 16.96
N GLN A 138 4.03 3.32 18.10
CA GLN A 138 3.70 4.65 18.62
C GLN A 138 4.21 5.81 17.74
N ASP A 139 5.21 5.55 16.88
CA ASP A 139 5.74 6.53 15.95
C ASP A 139 5.04 6.44 14.59
N ALA A 140 4.06 5.55 14.45
CA ALA A 140 3.35 5.33 13.20
C ALA A 140 2.33 6.45 12.92
N THR A 141 2.31 6.94 11.69
CA THR A 141 1.18 7.70 11.14
C THR A 141 0.14 6.71 10.64
N ILE A 142 -1.09 6.81 11.13
CA ILE A 142 -2.19 5.91 10.75
C ILE A 142 -3.31 6.73 10.13
N GLN A 143 -3.68 6.39 8.90
CA GLN A 143 -4.76 7.01 8.16
C GLN A 143 -5.77 5.95 7.71
N TYR A 144 -7.05 6.28 7.76
CA TYR A 144 -8.14 5.38 7.43
C TYR A 144 -8.66 5.67 6.03
N GLY A 145 -9.10 4.63 5.34
CA GLY A 145 -9.55 4.77 3.97
C GLY A 145 -10.15 3.51 3.39
N LYS A 146 -10.34 3.58 2.08
CA LYS A 146 -10.80 2.47 1.26
C LYS A 146 -9.67 2.03 0.35
N ARG A 147 -9.24 0.78 0.51
CA ARG A 147 -8.33 0.12 -0.42
C ARG A 147 -9.12 -0.66 -1.47
N GLU A 148 -8.59 -0.66 -2.68
CA GLU A 148 -9.11 -1.45 -3.79
C GLU A 148 -7.96 -1.98 -4.64
N PHE A 149 -8.07 -3.24 -5.05
CA PHE A 149 -7.19 -3.86 -6.03
C PHE A 149 -7.88 -3.79 -7.38
N VAL A 150 -7.46 -2.82 -8.19
CA VAL A 150 -8.05 -2.55 -9.50
C VAL A 150 -7.37 -3.45 -10.52
N ALA A 151 -8.13 -4.29 -11.22
CA ALA A 151 -7.58 -5.10 -12.30
C ALA A 151 -7.34 -4.23 -13.55
N ALA A 152 -6.36 -4.58 -14.37
CA ALA A 152 -6.29 -4.02 -15.72
C ALA A 152 -7.54 -4.47 -16.49
N GLY A 153 -8.53 -3.58 -16.66
CA GLY A 153 -9.74 -3.90 -17.41
C GLY A 153 -9.40 -4.44 -18.81
N SER A 154 -10.07 -5.52 -19.22
CA SER A 154 -10.01 -6.06 -20.58
C SER A 154 -10.72 -5.11 -21.55
N GLU A 155 -10.12 -4.86 -22.72
CA GLU A 155 -10.76 -4.13 -23.84
C GLU A 155 -12.05 -4.81 -24.31
#